data_AF-A0AA37XHR1-F1
#
_entry.id   AF-A0AA37XHR1-F1
#
_cell.length_a   1.000
_cell.length_b   1.000
_cell.length_c   1.000
_cell.angle_alpha   90.00
_cell.angle_beta   90.00
_cell.angle_gamma   90.00
#
_symmetry.space_group_name_H-M   'P 1'
#
loop_
_entity.id
_entity.type
_entity.pdbx_description
1 polymer ?
#
loop_
_entity_poly.entity_id
_entity_poly.type
_entity_poly.pdbx_seq_one_letter_code
_entity_poly.pdbx_strand_id
1 'polypeptide(L)'
;MGWSLQVRTVRDRGRSHGYRLRALASALEISRPLGFSATWTYLELRLGVDPEAPEFLEPAIDALADERVRSRAALRRHVDLRLAAKEEGRRQPVADGATPHRPLRWHGDERRGAGVLLGSLLDRPETQDLNARQESAAVLDLATRLARRLDAAEPRTVALDAGDRASLQAALVGARRDARPPRGPDAMPAYLRARTTQLLLEQILIAVDGAPPLGEPLTFVATPAGPPAGR
;
A
#
# COMPACT_ATOMS: atom_id res chain seq x y z
N MET A 1 17.95 -12.94 -9.16
CA MET A 1 17.19 -14.14 -9.55
C MET A 1 15.85 -13.72 -10.17
N GLY A 2 15.28 -14.48 -11.12
CA GLY A 2 14.07 -14.08 -11.84
C GLY A 2 12.77 -14.68 -11.27
N TRP A 3 11.66 -13.94 -11.37
CA TRP A 3 10.31 -14.34 -10.92
C TRP A 3 9.90 -15.75 -11.38
N SER A 4 10.00 -16.03 -12.67
CA SER A 4 9.54 -17.32 -13.24
C SER A 4 10.32 -18.52 -12.71
N LEU A 5 11.61 -18.34 -12.41
CA LEU A 5 12.42 -19.37 -11.78
C LEU A 5 11.88 -19.67 -10.38
N GLN A 6 11.59 -18.64 -9.58
CA GLN A 6 11.06 -18.84 -8.22
C GLN A 6 9.70 -19.52 -8.23
N VAL A 7 8.78 -19.10 -9.10
CA VAL A 7 7.46 -19.75 -9.25
C VAL A 7 7.63 -21.24 -9.58
N ARG A 8 8.48 -21.58 -10.54
CA ARG A 8 8.75 -22.97 -10.90
C ARG A 8 9.33 -23.75 -9.71
N THR A 9 10.26 -23.16 -8.97
CA THR A 9 10.85 -23.79 -7.79
C THR A 9 9.82 -24.04 -6.69
N VAL A 10 8.91 -23.09 -6.43
CA VAL A 10 7.83 -23.28 -5.44
C VAL A 10 6.92 -24.46 -5.83
N ARG A 11 6.66 -24.66 -7.12
CA ARG A 11 5.82 -25.75 -7.65
C ARG A 11 6.55 -27.08 -7.82
N ASP A 12 7.87 -27.12 -7.68
CA ASP A 12 8.67 -28.34 -7.83
C ASP A 12 8.54 -29.22 -6.58
N ARG A 13 7.62 -30.19 -6.62
CA ARG A 13 7.37 -31.16 -5.53
C ARG A 13 8.54 -32.11 -5.27
N GLY A 14 9.53 -32.19 -6.17
CA GLY A 14 10.77 -32.93 -5.94
C GLY A 14 11.74 -32.21 -5.00
N ARG A 15 11.49 -30.93 -4.67
CA ARG A 15 12.32 -30.14 -3.74
C ARG A 15 11.80 -30.25 -2.31
N SER A 16 12.71 -30.13 -1.35
CA SER A 16 12.35 -30.04 0.06
C SER A 16 11.49 -28.79 0.33
N HIS A 17 10.59 -28.89 1.30
CA HIS A 17 9.70 -27.79 1.70
C HIS A 17 10.48 -26.49 1.95
N GLY A 18 11.55 -26.52 2.77
CA GLY A 18 12.35 -25.34 3.06
C GLY A 18 13.07 -24.72 1.85
N TYR A 19 13.33 -25.46 0.77
CA TYR A 19 13.84 -24.88 -0.47
C TYR A 19 12.74 -24.14 -1.23
N ARG A 20 11.53 -24.73 -1.27
CA ARG A 20 10.35 -24.13 -1.89
C ARG A 20 9.89 -22.88 -1.12
N LEU A 21 9.92 -22.90 0.22
CA LEU A 21 9.61 -21.76 1.08
C LEU A 21 10.57 -20.58 0.83
N ARG A 22 11.88 -20.83 0.72
CA ARG A 22 12.87 -19.81 0.35
C ARG A 22 12.64 -19.24 -1.04
N ALA A 23 12.19 -20.06 -1.99
CA ALA A 23 11.81 -19.60 -3.32
C ALA A 23 10.57 -18.70 -3.27
N LEU A 24 9.57 -19.02 -2.45
CA LEU A 24 8.40 -18.17 -2.21
C LEU A 24 8.81 -16.83 -1.59
N ALA A 25 9.66 -16.84 -0.56
CA ALA A 25 10.20 -15.62 0.04
C ALA A 25 10.96 -14.77 -1.00
N SER A 26 11.77 -15.39 -1.86
CA SER A 26 12.46 -14.72 -2.96
C SER A 26 11.49 -14.12 -3.99
N ALA A 27 10.38 -14.81 -4.30
CA ALA A 27 9.34 -14.29 -5.18
C ALA A 27 8.63 -13.08 -4.57
N LEU A 28 8.36 -13.13 -3.26
CA LEU A 28 7.80 -12.01 -2.50
C LEU A 28 8.73 -10.81 -2.48
N GLU A 29 10.04 -11.01 -2.32
CA GLU A 29 11.03 -9.94 -2.41
C GLU A 29 11.07 -9.26 -3.79
N ILE A 30 10.70 -9.98 -4.85
CA ILE A 30 10.64 -9.43 -6.21
C ILE A 30 9.33 -8.65 -6.45
N SER A 31 8.20 -9.11 -5.90
CA SER A 31 6.88 -8.48 -6.15
C SER A 31 6.52 -7.37 -5.16
N ARG A 32 6.75 -7.61 -3.85
CA ARG A 32 6.53 -6.68 -2.72
C ARG A 32 5.28 -5.76 -2.82
N PRO A 33 4.07 -6.25 -3.12
CA PRO A 33 2.91 -5.39 -3.31
C PRO A 33 2.58 -4.53 -2.08
N LEU A 34 2.77 -5.08 -0.87
CA LEU A 34 2.59 -4.37 0.41
C LEU A 34 3.92 -4.20 1.18
N GLY A 35 5.07 -4.51 0.57
CA GLY A 35 6.31 -4.81 1.28
C GLY A 35 6.36 -6.28 1.78
N PHE A 36 7.54 -6.76 2.21
CA PHE A 36 7.74 -8.20 2.48
C PHE A 36 6.81 -8.73 3.59
N SER A 37 6.94 -8.21 4.82
CA SER A 37 6.22 -8.74 5.99
C SER A 37 4.71 -8.62 5.84
N ALA A 38 4.21 -7.46 5.41
CA ALA A 38 2.76 -7.27 5.22
C ALA A 38 2.20 -8.15 4.09
N THR A 39 2.96 -8.41 3.03
CA THR A 39 2.53 -9.35 1.98
C THR A 39 2.48 -10.78 2.50
N TRP A 40 3.45 -11.17 3.34
CA TRP A 40 3.48 -12.48 3.98
C TRP A 40 2.27 -12.69 4.90
N THR A 41 2.05 -11.79 5.85
CA THR A 41 0.88 -11.82 6.75
C THR A 41 -0.44 -11.76 5.97
N TYR A 42 -0.49 -11.00 4.88
CA TYR A 42 -1.69 -10.98 4.04
C TYR A 42 -1.98 -12.35 3.40
N LEU A 43 -0.95 -13.07 2.94
CA LEU A 43 -1.11 -14.41 2.39
C LEU A 43 -1.56 -15.42 3.45
N GLU A 44 -0.99 -15.37 4.65
CA GLU A 44 -1.43 -16.16 5.81
C GLU A 44 -2.92 -15.96 6.09
N LEU A 45 -3.35 -14.72 6.29
CA LEU A 45 -4.74 -14.38 6.58
C LEU A 45 -5.68 -14.71 5.43
N ARG A 46 -5.23 -14.55 4.18
CA ARG A 46 -6.05 -14.84 2.99
C ARG A 46 -6.29 -16.32 2.81
N LEU A 47 -5.28 -17.15 3.06
CA LEU A 47 -5.34 -18.59 2.83
C LEU A 47 -5.88 -19.32 4.06
N GLY A 48 -5.69 -18.78 5.27
CA GLY A 48 -6.07 -19.44 6.52
C GLY A 48 -5.27 -20.72 6.78
N VAL A 49 -4.04 -20.78 6.24
CA VAL A 49 -3.15 -21.94 6.30
C VAL A 49 -1.83 -21.50 6.92
N ASP A 50 -1.29 -22.32 7.81
CA ASP A 50 0.03 -22.13 8.40
C ASP A 50 1.12 -22.11 7.31
N PRO A 51 2.00 -21.09 7.25
CA PRO A 51 3.08 -21.03 6.27
C PRO A 51 4.03 -22.23 6.26
N GLU A 52 4.20 -22.89 7.40
CA GLU A 52 5.06 -24.08 7.53
C GLU A 52 4.38 -25.33 6.93
N ALA A 53 3.08 -25.24 6.64
CA ALA A 53 2.34 -26.33 6.02
C ALA A 53 2.63 -26.40 4.51
N PRO A 54 2.95 -27.58 3.94
CA PRO A 54 3.22 -27.74 2.52
C PRO A 54 2.12 -27.22 1.58
N GLU A 55 0.87 -27.27 2.02
CA GLU A 55 -0.32 -26.79 1.32
C GLU A 55 -0.41 -25.27 1.23
N PHE A 56 0.39 -24.49 1.98
CA PHE A 56 0.44 -23.04 1.86
C PHE A 56 1.10 -22.57 0.55
N LEU A 57 2.14 -23.28 0.12
CA LEU A 57 3.11 -22.79 -0.87
C LEU A 57 2.50 -22.55 -2.26
N GLU A 58 1.77 -23.54 -2.79
CA GLU A 58 1.18 -23.48 -4.13
C GLU A 58 0.06 -22.40 -4.21
N PRO A 59 -0.91 -22.36 -3.29
CA PRO A 59 -1.90 -21.28 -3.24
C PRO A 59 -1.29 -19.89 -3.01
N ALA A 60 -0.25 -19.78 -2.19
CA ALA A 60 0.42 -18.50 -1.93
C ALA A 60 1.10 -17.93 -3.18
N ILE A 61 1.82 -18.77 -3.94
CA ILE A 61 2.47 -18.32 -5.17
C ILE A 61 1.45 -18.01 -6.28
N ASP A 62 0.32 -18.71 -6.30
CA ASP A 62 -0.77 -18.45 -7.24
C ASP A 62 -1.45 -17.11 -6.93
N ALA A 63 -1.76 -16.83 -5.67
CA ALA A 63 -2.30 -15.53 -5.24
C ALA A 63 -1.35 -14.37 -5.60
N LEU A 64 -0.03 -14.57 -5.41
CA LEU A 64 0.96 -13.56 -5.76
C LEU A 64 1.13 -13.40 -7.28
N ALA A 65 0.97 -14.47 -8.06
CA ALA A 65 0.98 -14.40 -9.52
C ALA A 65 -0.22 -13.62 -10.06
N ASP A 66 -1.42 -13.84 -9.49
CA ASP A 66 -2.64 -13.11 -9.84
C ASP A 66 -2.52 -11.62 -9.51
N GLU A 67 -2.02 -11.29 -8.32
CA GLU A 67 -1.71 -9.91 -7.92
C GLU A 67 -0.78 -9.26 -8.95
N ARG A 68 0.31 -9.96 -9.32
CA ARG A 68 1.30 -9.45 -10.27
C ARG A 68 0.71 -9.21 -11.67
N VAL A 69 -0.21 -10.06 -12.13
CA VAL A 69 -0.93 -9.84 -13.40
C VAL A 69 -1.73 -8.54 -13.33
N ARG A 70 -2.47 -8.32 -12.23
CA ARG A 70 -3.27 -7.10 -12.03
C ARG A 70 -2.39 -5.85 -11.89
N SER A 71 -1.28 -5.94 -11.15
CA SER A 71 -0.29 -4.86 -11.01
C SER A 71 0.29 -4.46 -12.38
N ARG A 72 0.64 -5.44 -13.22
CA ARG A 72 1.11 -5.18 -14.60
C ARG A 72 0.04 -4.55 -15.49
N ALA A 73 -1.22 -4.94 -15.33
CA ALA A 73 -2.33 -4.29 -16.04
C ALA A 73 -2.49 -2.83 -15.60
N ALA A 74 -2.40 -2.55 -14.29
CA ALA A 74 -2.39 -1.18 -13.76
C ALA A 74 -1.20 -0.36 -14.29
N LEU A 75 -0.01 -0.98 -14.42
CA LEU A 75 1.16 -0.34 -15.00
C LEU A 75 0.95 0.06 -16.45
N ARG A 76 0.41 -0.83 -17.29
CA ARG A 76 0.08 -0.51 -18.69
C ARG A 76 -0.89 0.66 -18.77
N ARG A 77 -1.99 0.61 -18.03
CA ARG A 77 -2.98 1.71 -17.96
C ARG A 77 -2.34 3.03 -17.55
N HIS A 78 -1.44 3.02 -16.57
CA HIS A 78 -0.73 4.24 -16.16
C HIS A 78 0.18 4.79 -17.26
N VAL A 79 0.88 3.91 -17.99
CA VAL A 79 1.71 4.33 -19.13
C VAL A 79 0.84 4.99 -20.20
N ASP A 80 -0.29 4.40 -20.55
CA ASP A 80 -1.23 4.95 -21.55
C ASP A 80 -1.74 6.34 -21.13
N LEU A 81 -2.15 6.50 -19.86
CA LEU A 81 -2.56 7.80 -19.30
C LEU A 81 -1.43 8.83 -19.38
N ARG A 82 -0.18 8.42 -19.15
CA ARG A 82 0.98 9.31 -19.23
C ARG A 82 1.35 9.67 -20.66
N LEU A 83 1.12 8.78 -21.64
CA LEU A 83 1.32 9.08 -23.06
C LEU A 83 0.29 10.12 -23.52
N ALA A 84 -1.00 9.90 -23.25
CA ALA A 84 -2.05 10.85 -23.57
C ALA A 84 -1.79 12.24 -22.93
N ALA A 85 -1.44 12.28 -21.64
CA ALA A 85 -1.10 13.53 -20.98
C ALA A 85 0.10 14.26 -21.62
N LYS A 86 1.11 13.52 -22.12
CA LYS A 86 2.25 14.11 -22.83
C LYS A 86 1.86 14.71 -24.18
N GLU A 87 0.97 14.05 -24.91
CA GLU A 87 0.42 14.53 -26.19
C GLU A 87 -0.37 15.83 -25.98
N GLU A 88 -1.09 15.95 -24.87
CA GLU A 88 -1.78 17.16 -24.44
C GLU A 88 -0.85 18.23 -23.80
N GLY A 89 0.47 18.06 -23.89
CA GLY A 89 1.47 19.01 -23.37
C GLY A 89 1.76 18.91 -21.87
N ARG A 90 1.03 18.10 -21.10
CA ARG A 90 1.25 17.85 -19.66
C ARG A 90 2.37 16.84 -19.42
N ARG A 91 3.61 17.28 -19.66
CA ARG A 91 4.81 16.42 -19.56
C ARG A 91 5.21 16.08 -18.14
N GLN A 92 4.89 16.92 -17.16
CA GLN A 92 5.16 16.63 -15.75
C GLN A 92 4.06 15.71 -15.18
N PRO A 93 4.42 14.67 -14.39
CA PRO A 93 3.44 13.91 -13.63
C PRO A 93 2.69 14.81 -12.62
N VAL A 94 1.46 14.44 -12.30
CA VAL A 94 0.71 15.09 -11.21
C VAL A 94 1.48 14.85 -9.91
N ALA A 95 1.76 15.94 -9.18
CA ALA A 95 2.41 15.87 -7.88
C ALA A 95 1.55 15.02 -6.93
N ASP A 96 2.17 14.06 -6.24
CA ASP A 96 1.50 13.09 -5.38
C ASP A 96 0.36 12.32 -6.05
N GLY A 97 0.39 12.20 -7.38
CA GLY A 97 -0.55 11.39 -8.13
C GLY A 97 -0.40 9.90 -7.79
N ALA A 98 -1.52 9.18 -7.75
CA ALA A 98 -1.50 7.74 -7.61
C ALA A 98 -0.80 7.10 -8.82
N THR A 99 0.06 6.13 -8.54
CA THR A 99 0.80 5.36 -9.52
C THR A 99 0.53 3.86 -9.29
N PRO A 100 0.96 2.97 -10.20
CA PRO A 100 0.90 1.54 -9.96
C PRO A 100 1.64 1.09 -8.69
N HIS A 101 2.64 1.86 -8.24
CA HIS A 101 3.49 1.52 -7.10
C HIS A 101 3.18 2.34 -5.84
N ARG A 102 2.31 3.36 -5.92
CA ARG A 102 1.98 4.23 -4.80
C ARG A 102 0.52 4.70 -4.88
N PRO A 103 -0.28 4.54 -3.82
CA PRO A 103 0.06 3.88 -2.56
C PRO A 103 0.35 2.38 -2.75
N LEU A 104 1.10 1.78 -1.81
CA LEU A 104 1.27 0.32 -1.76
C LEU A 104 -0.12 -0.31 -1.60
N ARG A 105 -0.39 -1.38 -2.34
CA ARG A 105 -1.70 -2.04 -2.34
C ARG A 105 -1.62 -3.45 -2.91
N TRP A 106 -2.55 -4.30 -2.48
CA TRP A 106 -2.80 -5.57 -3.14
C TRP A 106 -3.82 -5.37 -4.25
N HIS A 107 -3.39 -5.46 -5.52
CA HIS A 107 -4.29 -5.21 -6.64
C HIS A 107 -5.43 -6.25 -6.70
N GLY A 108 -6.68 -5.78 -6.70
CA GLY A 108 -7.89 -6.61 -6.69
C GLY A 108 -8.41 -7.00 -5.30
N ASP A 109 -7.75 -6.58 -4.22
CA ASP A 109 -8.24 -6.71 -2.84
C ASP A 109 -7.67 -5.56 -1.98
N GLU A 110 -7.78 -4.35 -2.50
CA GLU A 110 -7.00 -3.20 -2.04
C GLU A 110 -7.35 -2.83 -0.60
N ARG A 111 -8.63 -2.92 -0.20
CA ARG A 111 -9.07 -2.60 1.16
C ARG A 111 -8.51 -3.58 2.18
N ARG A 112 -8.60 -4.89 1.93
CA ARG A 112 -8.05 -5.90 2.84
C ARG A 112 -6.53 -5.77 2.93
N GLY A 113 -5.86 -5.57 1.79
CA GLY A 113 -4.41 -5.30 1.76
C GLY A 113 -4.00 -4.07 2.57
N ALA A 114 -4.78 -2.99 2.50
CA ALA A 114 -4.55 -1.79 3.30
C ALA A 114 -4.71 -2.05 4.80
N GLY A 115 -5.72 -2.83 5.20
CA GLY A 115 -5.92 -3.23 6.60
C GLY A 115 -4.73 -4.00 7.18
N VAL A 116 -4.24 -5.01 6.45
CA VAL A 116 -3.06 -5.79 6.86
C VAL A 116 -1.82 -4.91 6.94
N LEU A 117 -1.59 -4.04 5.94
CA LEU A 117 -0.45 -3.13 5.96
C LEU A 117 -0.55 -2.12 7.10
N LEU A 118 -1.73 -1.60 7.44
CA LEU A 118 -1.93 -0.76 8.62
C LEU A 118 -1.52 -1.49 9.90
N GLY A 119 -1.98 -2.74 10.10
CA GLY A 119 -1.56 -3.56 11.24
C GLY A 119 -0.04 -3.70 11.32
N SER A 120 0.59 -4.11 10.22
CA SER A 120 2.06 -4.23 10.15
C SER A 120 2.82 -2.92 10.35
N LEU A 121 2.21 -1.76 10.06
CA LEU A 121 2.82 -0.46 10.32
C LEU A 121 2.67 -0.05 11.79
N LEU A 122 1.54 -0.35 12.42
CA LEU A 122 1.27 -0.05 13.83
C LEU A 122 2.20 -0.81 14.78
N ASP A 123 2.65 -2.01 14.39
CA ASP A 123 3.58 -2.82 15.18
C ASP A 123 5.05 -2.34 15.11
N ARG A 124 5.35 -1.32 14.30
CA ARG A 124 6.72 -0.84 14.14
C ARG A 124 7.15 0.11 15.26
N PRO A 125 8.43 0.08 15.69
CA PRO A 125 8.96 1.02 16.68
C PRO A 125 8.74 2.49 16.32
N GLU A 126 8.91 2.85 15.04
CA GLU A 126 8.73 4.24 14.56
C GLU A 126 7.31 4.75 14.75
N THR A 127 6.32 3.85 14.78
CA THR A 127 4.92 4.19 15.02
C THR A 127 4.63 4.38 16.51
N GLN A 128 5.34 3.67 17.39
CA GLN A 128 5.25 3.88 18.84
C GLN A 128 5.75 5.29 19.22
N ASP A 129 6.80 5.78 18.56
CA ASP A 129 7.30 7.15 18.71
C ASP A 129 6.28 8.22 18.27
N LEU A 130 5.44 7.92 17.27
CA LEU A 130 4.38 8.84 16.84
C LEU A 130 3.31 9.00 17.91
N ASN A 131 3.04 7.96 18.71
CA ASN A 131 2.01 7.98 19.76
C ASN A 131 2.34 8.98 20.89
N ALA A 132 3.63 9.27 21.10
CA ALA A 132 4.07 10.28 22.07
C ALA A 132 3.69 11.72 21.65
N ARG A 133 3.20 11.94 20.43
CA ARG A 133 2.85 13.25 19.89
C ARG A 133 1.35 13.39 19.66
N GLN A 134 0.75 14.40 20.29
CA GLN A 134 -0.67 14.70 20.21
C GLN A 134 -1.17 14.89 18.77
N GLU A 135 -0.34 15.44 17.88
CA GLU A 135 -0.67 15.70 16.47
C GLU A 135 -0.90 14.43 15.63
N SER A 136 -0.38 13.27 16.06
CA SER A 136 -0.54 11.99 15.35
C SER A 136 -1.57 11.07 16.00
N ALA A 137 -2.09 11.40 17.18
CA ALA A 137 -3.00 10.55 17.94
C ALA A 137 -4.26 10.19 17.16
N ALA A 138 -4.88 11.16 16.46
CA ALA A 138 -6.09 10.91 15.66
C ALA A 138 -5.82 9.98 14.45
N VAL A 139 -4.65 10.11 13.82
CA VAL A 139 -4.25 9.23 12.70
C VAL A 139 -4.03 7.81 13.20
N LEU A 140 -3.38 7.65 14.35
CA LEU A 140 -3.10 6.34 14.94
C LEU A 140 -4.37 5.65 15.45
N ASP A 141 -5.30 6.38 16.09
CA ASP A 141 -6.59 5.84 16.51
C ASP A 141 -7.38 5.31 15.30
N LEU A 142 -7.52 6.13 14.26
CA LEU A 142 -8.24 5.74 13.06
C LEU A 142 -7.57 4.55 12.36
N ALA A 143 -6.24 4.57 12.22
CA ALA A 143 -5.48 3.44 11.66
C ALA A 143 -5.73 2.14 12.45
N THR A 144 -5.69 2.21 13.78
CA THR A 144 -5.93 1.07 14.67
C THR A 144 -7.34 0.52 14.50
N ARG A 145 -8.36 1.39 14.47
CA ARG A 145 -9.76 0.98 14.24
C ARG A 145 -9.93 0.33 12.87
N LEU A 146 -9.33 0.89 11.82
CA LEU A 146 -9.41 0.35 10.47
C LEU A 146 -8.71 -1.00 10.34
N ALA A 147 -7.50 -1.15 10.90
CA ALA A 147 -6.75 -2.40 10.88
C ALA A 147 -7.57 -3.55 11.50
N ARG A 148 -8.14 -3.34 12.70
CA ARG A 148 -8.95 -4.35 13.40
C ARG A 148 -10.23 -4.73 12.64
N ARG A 149 -10.91 -3.76 12.02
CA ARG A 149 -12.16 -4.02 11.29
C ARG A 149 -11.94 -4.78 9.98
N LEU A 150 -10.89 -4.42 9.25
CA LEU A 150 -10.56 -5.06 7.97
C LEU A 150 -10.00 -6.47 8.17
N ASP A 151 -9.38 -6.74 9.31
CA ASP A 151 -8.96 -8.10 9.70
C ASP A 151 -10.18 -9.01 9.98
N ALA A 152 -11.23 -8.49 10.62
CA ALA A 152 -12.47 -9.21 10.90
C ALA A 152 -13.34 -9.52 9.65
N ALA A 153 -12.84 -9.23 8.44
CA ALA A 153 -13.57 -9.38 7.18
C ALA A 153 -14.93 -8.66 7.14
N GLU A 154 -15.14 -7.63 7.97
CA GLU A 154 -16.36 -6.83 7.95
C GLU A 154 -16.27 -5.73 6.87
N PRO A 155 -17.06 -5.79 5.78
CA PRO A 155 -16.94 -4.86 4.66
C PRO A 155 -17.57 -3.48 4.93
N ARG A 156 -17.82 -3.11 6.20
CA ARG A 156 -18.46 -1.83 6.52
C ARG A 156 -17.51 -0.68 6.27
N THR A 157 -17.86 0.17 5.32
CA THR A 157 -17.19 1.44 5.07
C THR A 157 -17.21 2.30 6.33
N VAL A 158 -16.04 2.79 6.73
CA VAL A 158 -15.94 3.82 7.77
C VAL A 158 -16.32 5.15 7.12
N ALA A 159 -17.46 5.71 7.51
CA ALA A 159 -17.81 7.06 7.12
C ALA A 159 -16.94 8.05 7.91
N LEU A 160 -16.27 8.94 7.19
CA LEU A 160 -15.56 10.09 7.75
C LEU A 160 -16.38 11.33 7.44
N ASP A 161 -16.57 12.20 8.43
CA ASP A 161 -17.20 13.49 8.20
C ASP A 161 -16.24 14.48 7.50
N ALA A 162 -16.73 15.68 7.18
CA ALA A 162 -15.94 16.69 6.50
C ALA A 162 -14.78 17.22 7.37
N GLY A 163 -14.94 17.29 8.69
CA GLY A 163 -13.91 17.73 9.63
C GLY A 163 -12.78 16.71 9.77
N ASP A 164 -13.12 15.43 9.89
CA ASP A 164 -12.18 14.31 9.88
C ASP A 164 -11.35 14.33 8.59
N ARG A 165 -12.02 14.44 7.43
CA ARG A 165 -11.35 14.48 6.12
C ARG A 165 -10.41 15.68 5.98
N ALA A 166 -10.83 16.86 6.42
CA ALA A 166 -9.98 18.05 6.40
C ALA A 166 -8.74 17.88 7.29
N SER A 167 -8.92 17.27 8.48
CA SER A 167 -7.83 17.02 9.43
C SER A 167 -6.82 16.01 8.87
N LEU A 168 -7.30 14.90 8.29
CA LEU A 168 -6.45 13.91 7.62
C LEU A 168 -5.74 14.49 6.40
N GLN A 169 -6.41 15.37 5.64
CA GLN A 169 -5.80 16.07 4.52
C GLN A 169 -4.65 16.97 4.99
N ALA A 170 -4.85 17.74 6.07
CA ALA A 170 -3.81 18.58 6.64
C ALA A 170 -2.60 17.75 7.10
N ALA A 171 -2.86 16.62 7.78
CA ALA A 171 -1.81 15.68 8.19
C ALA A 171 -1.04 15.10 6.99
N LEU A 172 -1.74 14.75 5.90
CA LEU A 172 -1.14 14.19 4.68
C LEU A 172 -0.23 15.21 3.98
N VAL A 173 -0.67 16.46 3.89
CA VAL A 173 0.12 17.56 3.33
C VAL A 173 1.36 17.82 4.20
N GLY A 174 1.21 17.87 5.52
CA GLY A 174 2.33 18.03 6.45
C GLY A 174 3.35 16.90 6.32
N ALA A 175 2.90 15.65 6.36
CA ALA A 175 3.76 14.47 6.22
C ALA A 175 4.51 14.46 4.88
N ARG A 176 3.88 14.88 3.77
CA ARG A 176 4.55 15.01 2.46
C ARG A 176 5.64 16.07 2.44
N ARG A 177 5.38 17.22 3.05
CA ARG A 177 6.35 18.31 3.15
C ARG A 177 7.59 17.85 3.92
N ASP A 178 7.38 17.08 4.97
CA ASP A 178 8.43 16.71 5.92
C ASP A 178 9.15 15.40 5.52
N ALA A 179 8.53 14.54 4.69
CA ALA A 179 9.13 13.33 4.13
C ALA A 179 10.08 13.60 2.94
N ARG A 180 10.70 14.78 2.87
CA ARG A 180 11.75 15.07 1.89
C ARG A 180 13.06 14.38 2.31
N PRO A 181 13.89 13.92 1.35
CA PRO A 181 15.17 13.29 1.68
C PRO A 181 15.98 14.14 2.68
N PRO A 182 16.45 13.54 3.79
CA PRO A 182 17.12 14.28 4.84
C PRO A 182 18.46 14.83 4.35
N ARG A 183 18.82 16.04 4.81
CA ARG A 183 20.14 16.65 4.55
C ARG A 183 21.14 16.30 5.67
N GLY A 184 21.32 15.01 5.93
CA GLY A 184 22.23 14.51 6.96
C GLY A 184 21.59 13.51 7.94
N PRO A 185 22.40 12.85 8.78
CA PRO A 185 21.96 11.77 9.67
C PRO A 185 20.99 12.26 10.76
N ASP A 186 21.18 13.48 11.29
CA ASP A 186 20.34 14.01 12.39
C ASP A 186 18.88 14.25 11.97
N ALA A 187 18.64 14.44 10.67
CA ALA A 187 17.29 14.58 10.11
C ALA A 187 16.60 13.24 9.82
N MET A 188 17.32 12.12 9.93
CA MET A 188 16.80 10.79 9.60
C MET A 188 15.59 10.39 10.46
N PRO A 189 15.58 10.56 11.80
CA PRO A 189 14.42 10.20 12.60
C PRO A 189 13.16 10.99 12.23
N ALA A 190 13.28 12.28 11.92
CA ALA A 190 12.16 13.11 11.48
C ALA A 190 11.62 12.67 10.12
N TYR A 191 12.52 12.36 9.18
CA TYR A 191 12.16 11.82 7.87
C TYR A 191 11.43 10.48 7.98
N LEU A 192 11.94 9.53 8.76
CA LEU A 192 11.33 8.20 8.94
C LEU A 192 9.93 8.31 9.56
N ARG A 193 9.76 9.20 10.54
CA ARG A 193 8.43 9.50 11.11
C ARG A 193 7.47 10.07 10.07
N ALA A 194 7.87 11.12 9.36
CA ALA A 194 7.03 11.73 8.33
C ALA A 194 6.66 10.72 7.22
N ARG A 195 7.60 9.86 6.83
CA ARG A 195 7.36 8.79 5.86
C ARG A 195 6.39 7.74 6.39
N THR A 196 6.50 7.37 7.67
CA THR A 196 5.58 6.42 8.32
C THR A 196 4.17 7.01 8.43
N THR A 197 4.03 8.25 8.88
CA THR A 197 2.74 8.97 8.91
C THR A 197 2.12 9.05 7.51
N GLN A 198 2.93 9.37 6.49
CA GLN A 198 2.47 9.40 5.10
C GLN A 198 1.97 8.03 4.63
N LEU A 199 2.68 6.94 4.94
CA LEU A 199 2.25 5.59 4.60
C LEU A 199 0.94 5.21 5.32
N LEU A 200 0.81 5.52 6.61
CA LEU A 200 -0.44 5.30 7.36
C LEU A 200 -1.61 6.02 6.70
N LEU A 201 -1.45 7.31 6.39
CA LEU A 201 -2.50 8.11 5.74
C LEU A 201 -2.86 7.60 4.35
N GLU A 202 -1.87 7.16 3.56
CA GLU A 202 -2.12 6.52 2.26
C GLU A 202 -2.96 5.24 2.37
N GLN A 203 -2.72 4.42 3.40
CA GLN A 203 -3.50 3.21 3.63
C GLN A 203 -4.88 3.49 4.23
N ILE A 204 -5.00 4.51 5.09
CA ILE A 204 -6.31 5.00 5.57
C ILE A 204 -7.17 5.44 4.38
N LEU A 205 -6.59 6.16 3.41
CA LEU A 205 -7.30 6.58 2.20
C LEU A 205 -7.84 5.37 1.42
N ILE A 206 -7.02 4.33 1.21
CA ILE A 206 -7.48 3.09 0.54
C ILE A 206 -8.56 2.37 1.34
N ALA A 207 -8.40 2.28 2.65
CA ALA A 207 -9.34 1.60 3.53
C ALA A 207 -10.72 2.26 3.53
N VAL A 208 -10.76 3.60 3.51
CA VAL A 208 -12.00 4.39 3.55
C VAL A 208 -12.62 4.56 2.17
N ASP A 209 -11.86 5.08 1.21
CA ASP A 209 -12.38 5.52 -0.10
C ASP A 209 -12.12 4.49 -1.21
N GLY A 210 -11.30 3.47 -0.94
CA GLY A 210 -10.84 2.54 -1.96
C GLY A 210 -9.59 3.04 -2.68
N ALA A 211 -9.12 2.25 -3.64
CA ALA A 211 -7.90 2.55 -4.36
C ALA A 211 -8.09 3.80 -5.25
N PRO A 212 -7.26 4.84 -5.07
CA PRO A 212 -7.41 6.07 -5.86
C PRO A 212 -7.12 5.81 -7.35
N PRO A 213 -7.81 6.50 -8.27
CA PRO A 213 -7.57 6.35 -9.70
C PRO A 213 -6.13 6.74 -10.08
N LEU A 214 -5.56 6.03 -11.05
CA LEU A 214 -4.19 6.27 -11.51
C LEU A 214 -4.06 7.65 -12.13
N GLY A 215 -3.02 8.39 -11.73
CA GLY A 215 -2.74 9.74 -12.20
C GLY A 215 -3.48 10.84 -11.44
N GLU A 216 -4.42 10.50 -10.56
CA GLU A 216 -5.14 11.48 -9.74
C GLU A 216 -4.39 11.76 -8.42
N PRO A 217 -4.47 12.99 -7.88
CA PRO A 217 -3.88 13.32 -6.59
C PRO A 217 -4.43 12.43 -5.47
N LEU A 218 -3.54 11.99 -4.59
CA LEU A 218 -3.91 11.33 -3.34
C LEU A 218 -4.44 12.38 -2.33
N THR A 219 -5.75 12.45 -2.13
CA THR A 219 -6.44 13.46 -1.30
C THR A 219 -7.64 12.87 -0.55
N PHE A 220 -7.88 13.32 0.68
CA PHE A 220 -9.07 13.00 1.49
C PHE A 220 -10.25 13.92 1.23
N VAL A 221 -9.99 15.09 0.63
CA VAL A 221 -11.02 16.06 0.24
C VAL A 221 -11.30 15.92 -1.25
N ALA A 222 -12.58 16.06 -1.62
CA ALA A 222 -12.96 16.09 -3.02
C ALA A 222 -12.14 17.18 -3.74
N THR A 223 -11.52 16.83 -4.87
CA THR A 223 -10.93 17.86 -5.72
C THR A 223 -12.10 18.68 -6.25
N PRO A 224 -12.15 20.01 -6.03
CA PRO A 224 -13.21 20.81 -6.60
C PRO A 224 -13.22 20.54 -8.10
N ALA A 225 -14.39 20.17 -8.64
CA ALA A 225 -14.52 20.01 -10.08
C ALA A 225 -14.01 21.30 -10.71
N GLY A 226 -12.92 21.20 -11.48
CA GLY A 226 -12.38 22.37 -12.16
C GLY A 226 -13.50 23.05 -12.96
N PRO A 227 -13.45 24.38 -13.15
CA PRO A 227 -14.43 25.04 -14.01
C PRO A 227 -14.48 24.27 -15.33
N PRO A 228 -15.68 23.99 -15.88
CA PRO A 228 -15.80 23.27 -17.14
C PRO A 228 -14.90 23.98 -18.14
N ALA A 229 -13.97 23.23 -18.76
CA ALA A 229 -13.05 23.79 -19.74
C ALA A 229 -13.90 24.54 -20.78
N GLY A 230 -13.81 25.88 -20.76
CA GLY A 230 -14.55 26.74 -21.66
C GLY A 230 -14.23 26.31 -23.09
N ARG A 231 -15.28 25.89 -23.80
CA ARG A 231 -15.24 25.70 -25.24
C ARG A 231 -15.30 27.04 -25.94
#